data_AF-A0A8T8S9V4-F1
#
_entry.id   AF-A0A8T8S9V4-F1
#
_cell.length_a   1.000
_cell.length_b   1.000
_cell.length_c   1.000
_cell.angle_alpha   90.00
_cell.angle_beta   90.00
_cell.angle_gamma   90.00
#
_symmetry.space_group_name_H-M   'P 1'
#
loop_
_entity.id
_entity.type
_entity.pdbx_description
1 polymer ?
#
loop_
_entity_poly.entity_id
_entity_poly.type
_entity_poly.pdbx_seq_one_letter_code
_entity_poly.pdbx_strand_id
1 'polypeptide(L)'
;MYPHLARELEPIARKIFADPKVEVASHTYSHPFFWQPEKSSQREDFEAQYGYMMAIPGYKTLDMQREVVGTRDYINQRLTTPEKPVKMIFWSGDAMPSAETIKLAYDSGLPNVNGGNTVLTNAYPSLTGLYPLIRPTAGGLHFYAPVINENVYTNLWTGPYYGFRGVQETFAL
;
A
#
# COMPACT_ATOMS: atom_id res chain seq x y z
N MET A 1 9.28 -5.27 -14.52
CA MET A 1 9.75 -6.14 -13.41
C MET A 1 10.92 -7.00 -13.86
N TYR A 2 11.83 -7.39 -12.96
CA TYR A 2 13.11 -8.08 -13.27
C TYR A 2 13.23 -9.45 -12.57
N PRO A 3 12.46 -10.48 -12.98
CA PRO A 3 12.41 -11.77 -12.27
C PRO A 3 13.75 -12.52 -12.28
N HIS A 4 14.62 -12.27 -13.26
CA HIS A 4 15.94 -12.90 -13.33
C HIS A 4 16.85 -12.52 -12.15
N LEU A 5 16.65 -11.36 -11.53
CA LEU A 5 17.41 -10.91 -10.36
C LEU A 5 16.97 -11.59 -9.07
N ALA A 6 15.86 -12.33 -9.05
CA ALA A 6 15.33 -12.93 -7.81
C ALA A 6 16.37 -13.84 -7.12
N ARG A 7 17.16 -14.60 -7.88
CA ARG A 7 18.21 -15.47 -7.32
C ARG A 7 19.27 -14.71 -6.53
N GLU A 8 19.53 -13.46 -6.90
CA GLU A 8 20.51 -12.59 -6.26
C GLU A 8 19.90 -11.76 -5.12
N LEU A 9 18.65 -11.31 -5.28
CA LEU A 9 17.97 -10.43 -4.34
C LEU A 9 17.30 -11.17 -3.17
N GLU A 10 16.75 -12.36 -3.38
CA GLU A 10 16.12 -13.12 -2.29
C GLU A 10 17.09 -13.44 -1.13
N PRO A 11 18.37 -13.85 -1.35
CA PRO A 11 19.34 -14.00 -0.26
C PRO A 11 19.56 -12.72 0.54
N ILE A 12 19.50 -11.55 -0.09
CA ILE A 12 19.64 -10.26 0.58
C ILE A 12 18.39 -9.98 1.41
N ALA A 13 17.19 -10.19 0.85
CA ALA A 13 15.94 -10.07 1.58
C ALA A 13 15.90 -10.97 2.82
N ARG A 14 16.34 -12.24 2.71
CA ARG A 14 16.48 -13.15 3.86
C ARG A 14 17.40 -12.61 4.95
N LYS A 15 18.54 -12.01 4.58
CA LYS A 15 19.46 -11.39 5.55
C LYS A 15 18.82 -10.19 6.26
N ILE A 16 18.11 -9.34 5.53
CA ILE A 16 17.39 -8.20 6.11
C ILE A 16 16.29 -8.69 7.05
N PHE A 17 15.48 -9.65 6.62
CA PHE A 17 14.42 -10.21 7.44
C PHE A 17 14.92 -11.00 8.64
N ALA A 18 16.16 -11.50 8.66
CA ALA A 18 16.73 -12.14 9.85
C ALA A 18 17.09 -11.14 10.97
N ASP A 19 17.27 -9.84 10.68
CA ASP A 19 17.67 -8.85 11.68
C ASP A 19 16.54 -8.60 12.71
N PRO A 20 16.75 -8.78 14.02
CA PRO A 20 15.70 -8.67 15.04
C PRO A 20 15.02 -7.29 15.11
N LYS A 21 15.58 -6.24 14.51
CA LYS A 21 14.99 -4.89 14.47
C LYS A 21 14.07 -4.67 13.26
N VAL A 22 13.96 -5.65 12.36
CA VAL A 22 13.13 -5.56 11.15
C VAL A 22 11.87 -6.40 11.35
N GLU A 23 10.68 -5.82 11.22
CA GLU A 23 9.43 -6.58 11.13
C GLU A 23 9.06 -6.82 9.67
N VAL A 24 8.57 -8.02 9.35
CA VAL A 24 8.26 -8.40 7.97
C VAL A 24 6.82 -8.05 7.64
N ALA A 25 6.60 -7.36 6.53
CA ALA A 25 5.27 -7.02 6.02
C ALA A 25 5.15 -7.30 4.52
N SER A 26 3.92 -7.48 4.06
CA SER A 26 3.60 -7.60 2.63
C SER A 26 3.27 -6.23 2.04
N HIS A 27 3.80 -5.97 0.85
CA HIS A 27 3.35 -4.88 -0.01
C HIS A 27 2.84 -5.41 -1.36
N THR A 28 2.22 -6.59 -1.31
CA THR A 28 1.57 -7.29 -2.44
C THR A 28 2.51 -7.80 -3.54
N TYR A 29 1.94 -8.44 -4.55
CA TYR A 29 2.68 -9.09 -5.62
C TYR A 29 2.92 -8.15 -6.80
N SER A 30 1.85 -7.55 -7.31
CA SER A 30 1.90 -6.70 -8.50
C SER A 30 1.86 -5.22 -8.21
N HIS A 31 1.82 -4.83 -6.93
CA HIS A 31 1.56 -3.46 -6.52
C HIS A 31 0.33 -2.90 -7.26
N PRO A 32 -0.89 -3.40 -6.97
CA PRO A 32 -2.11 -2.82 -7.51
C PRO A 32 -2.10 -1.31 -7.31
N PHE A 33 -2.23 -0.56 -8.40
CA PHE A 33 -2.38 0.90 -8.37
C PHE A 33 -3.81 1.26 -7.98
N PHE A 34 -4.78 0.40 -8.35
CA PHE A 34 -6.19 0.54 -8.00
C PHE A 34 -6.72 -0.81 -7.51
N TRP A 35 -7.18 -0.86 -6.27
CA TRP A 35 -7.70 -2.10 -5.68
C TRP A 35 -9.14 -2.43 -6.07
N GLN A 36 -9.87 -1.44 -6.59
CA GLN A 36 -11.23 -1.58 -7.12
C GLN A 36 -11.27 -0.94 -8.51
N PRO A 37 -10.65 -1.58 -9.53
CA PRO A 37 -10.46 -0.97 -10.84
C PRO A 37 -11.78 -0.64 -11.54
N GLU A 38 -12.84 -1.44 -11.35
CA GLU A 38 -14.16 -1.20 -11.93
C GLU A 38 -14.85 0.04 -11.36
N LYS A 39 -14.58 0.37 -10.09
CA LYS A 39 -15.06 1.62 -9.47
C LYS A 39 -14.18 2.81 -9.81
N SER A 40 -12.88 2.58 -9.92
CA SER A 40 -11.91 3.63 -10.21
C SER A 40 -12.09 4.16 -11.64
N SER A 41 -12.37 3.27 -12.60
CA SER A 41 -12.61 3.62 -13.99
C SER A 41 -13.87 4.43 -14.26
N GLN A 42 -14.77 4.53 -13.27
CA GLN A 42 -16.00 5.34 -13.36
C GLN A 42 -15.81 6.78 -12.87
N ARG A 43 -14.63 7.13 -12.34
CA ARG A 43 -14.35 8.50 -11.89
C ARG A 43 -14.23 9.41 -13.12
N GLU A 44 -14.72 10.64 -12.98
CA GLU A 44 -14.52 11.68 -13.98
C GLU A 44 -13.02 11.88 -14.21
N ASP A 45 -12.62 12.02 -15.48
CA ASP A 45 -11.23 12.15 -15.93
C ASP A 45 -10.28 11.03 -15.46
N PHE A 46 -10.80 9.82 -15.23
CA PHE A 46 -9.94 8.69 -14.86
C PHE A 46 -9.00 8.28 -16.00
N GLU A 47 -7.69 8.38 -15.73
CA GLU A 47 -6.65 7.81 -16.56
C GLU A 47 -5.74 6.92 -15.72
N ALA A 48 -5.66 5.64 -16.08
CA ALA A 48 -4.71 4.70 -15.47
C ALA A 48 -3.31 4.89 -16.09
N GLN A 49 -2.64 5.99 -15.76
CA GLN A 49 -1.34 6.38 -16.35
C GLN A 49 -0.29 5.27 -16.33
N TYR A 50 -0.30 4.42 -15.30
CA TYR A 50 0.62 3.29 -15.12
C TYR A 50 -0.05 1.92 -15.27
N GLY A 51 -1.27 1.89 -15.80
CA GLY A 51 -2.16 0.73 -15.77
C GLY A 51 -2.72 0.48 -14.36
N TYR A 52 -3.34 -0.69 -14.17
CA TYR A 52 -3.94 -1.07 -12.89
C TYR A 52 -2.98 -1.75 -11.91
N MET A 53 -1.85 -2.26 -12.42
CA MET A 53 -0.81 -2.94 -11.65
C MET A 53 0.52 -2.94 -12.41
N MET A 54 1.61 -3.29 -11.75
CA MET A 54 2.91 -3.46 -12.41
C MET A 54 2.86 -4.54 -13.49
N ALA A 55 3.51 -4.27 -14.62
CA ALA A 55 3.63 -5.24 -15.72
C ALA A 55 4.50 -6.44 -15.31
N ILE A 56 3.84 -7.53 -14.92
CA ILE A 56 4.45 -8.81 -14.56
C ILE A 56 4.18 -9.84 -15.67
N PRO A 57 5.22 -10.48 -16.25
CA PRO A 57 5.03 -11.51 -17.27
C PRO A 57 4.09 -12.63 -16.80
N GLY A 58 3.07 -12.92 -17.61
CA GLY A 58 2.09 -13.98 -17.33
C GLY A 58 0.97 -13.62 -16.36
N TYR A 59 1.03 -12.46 -15.70
CA TYR A 59 -0.01 -11.99 -14.78
C TYR A 59 -0.79 -10.85 -15.43
N LYS A 60 -1.96 -11.17 -15.99
CA LYS A 60 -2.76 -10.24 -16.82
C LYS A 60 -3.98 -9.64 -16.11
N THR A 61 -4.44 -10.31 -15.05
CA THR A 61 -5.65 -9.93 -14.31
C THR A 61 -5.31 -9.86 -12.84
N LEU A 62 -5.83 -8.84 -12.16
CA LEU A 62 -5.71 -8.70 -10.71
C LEU A 62 -6.44 -9.86 -10.01
N ASP A 63 -5.69 -10.61 -9.21
CA ASP A 63 -6.18 -11.70 -8.38
C ASP A 63 -5.89 -11.37 -6.91
N MET A 64 -6.93 -11.01 -6.15
CA MET A 64 -6.80 -10.62 -4.75
C MET A 64 -6.24 -11.75 -3.87
N GLN A 65 -6.51 -13.01 -4.20
CA GLN A 65 -5.93 -14.16 -3.50
C GLN A 65 -4.42 -14.19 -3.69
N ARG A 66 -3.95 -13.95 -4.92
CA ARG A 66 -2.53 -13.86 -5.22
C ARG A 66 -1.87 -12.67 -4.54
N GLU A 67 -2.49 -11.49 -4.61
CA GLU A 67 -1.95 -10.25 -4.04
C GLU A 67 -1.80 -10.34 -2.51
N VAL A 68 -2.82 -10.86 -1.82
CA VAL A 68 -2.87 -10.88 -0.35
C VAL A 68 -2.22 -12.14 0.21
N VAL A 69 -2.84 -13.30 -0.04
CA VAL A 69 -2.43 -14.57 0.58
C VAL A 69 -1.21 -15.15 -0.11
N GLY A 70 -1.19 -15.13 -1.45
CA GLY A 70 -0.07 -15.65 -2.22
C GLY A 70 1.25 -14.95 -1.91
N THR A 71 1.24 -13.63 -1.75
CA THR A 71 2.42 -12.84 -1.37
C THR A 71 2.88 -13.19 0.05
N ARG A 72 1.95 -13.21 1.02
CA ARG A 72 2.25 -13.61 2.40
C ARG A 72 2.94 -14.98 2.44
N ASP A 73 2.37 -15.95 1.72
CA ASP A 73 2.86 -17.32 1.70
C ASP A 73 4.22 -17.44 1.02
N TYR A 74 4.41 -16.75 -0.09
CA TYR A 74 5.71 -16.70 -0.75
C TYR A 74 6.79 -16.14 0.20
N ILE A 75 6.53 -15.02 0.88
CA ILE A 75 7.49 -14.44 1.83
C ILE A 75 7.76 -15.42 2.98
N ASN A 76 6.71 -15.97 3.59
CA ASN A 76 6.82 -16.89 4.72
C ASN A 76 7.59 -18.18 4.37
N GLN A 77 7.39 -18.72 3.16
CA GLN A 77 7.98 -19.98 2.74
C GLN A 77 9.40 -19.82 2.16
N ARG A 78 9.73 -18.65 1.61
CA ARG A 78 10.98 -18.47 0.84
C ARG A 78 11.95 -17.48 1.48
N LEU A 79 11.44 -16.50 2.21
CA LEU A 79 12.21 -15.33 2.63
C LEU A 79 12.31 -15.19 4.15
N THR A 80 11.47 -15.87 4.92
CA THR A 80 11.52 -15.83 6.38
C THR A 80 11.55 -17.23 7.00
N THR A 81 11.57 -17.28 8.33
CA THR A 81 11.42 -18.50 9.12
C THR A 81 10.08 -18.50 9.87
N PRO A 82 9.60 -19.65 10.38
CA PRO A 82 8.36 -19.71 11.15
C PRO A 82 8.33 -18.78 12.38
N GLU A 83 9.49 -18.46 12.96
CA GLU A 83 9.63 -17.56 14.10
C GLU A 83 9.39 -16.10 13.72
N LYS A 84 9.52 -15.77 12.43
CA LYS A 84 9.42 -14.40 11.92
C LYS A 84 8.55 -14.29 10.66
N PRO A 85 7.25 -14.63 10.77
CA PRO A 85 6.34 -14.55 9.64
C PRO A 85 6.00 -13.10 9.31
N VAL A 86 5.43 -12.88 8.12
CA VAL A 86 4.76 -11.65 7.74
C VAL A 86 3.72 -11.29 8.80
N LYS A 87 3.79 -10.06 9.32
CA LYS A 87 2.93 -9.56 10.39
C LYS A 87 1.74 -8.75 9.90
N MET A 88 1.82 -8.15 8.72
CA MET A 88 0.77 -7.26 8.21
C MET A 88 0.89 -7.01 6.71
N ILE A 89 -0.17 -6.43 6.15
CA ILE A 89 -0.21 -5.94 4.77
C ILE A 89 -0.27 -4.41 4.74
N PHE A 90 0.60 -3.81 3.93
CA PHE A 90 0.59 -2.40 3.57
C PHE A 90 -0.07 -2.30 2.19
N TRP A 91 -1.24 -1.66 2.10
CA TRP A 91 -1.92 -1.52 0.81
C TRP A 91 -1.13 -0.61 -0.14
N SER A 92 -0.99 -1.03 -1.39
CA SER A 92 -0.31 -0.30 -2.47
C SER A 92 -1.26 0.66 -3.20
N GLY A 93 -0.71 1.52 -4.05
CA GLY A 93 -1.49 2.34 -4.97
C GLY A 93 -2.44 3.31 -4.27
N ASP A 94 -3.70 3.32 -4.69
CA ASP A 94 -4.78 4.09 -4.06
C ASP A 94 -5.12 3.61 -2.64
N ALA A 95 -4.54 2.46 -2.22
CA ALA A 95 -4.73 1.84 -0.92
C ALA A 95 -6.21 1.73 -0.54
N MET A 96 -7.07 1.42 -1.51
CA MET A 96 -8.53 1.36 -1.31
C MET A 96 -9.11 -0.04 -1.57
N PRO A 97 -8.73 -1.07 -0.78
CA PRO A 97 -9.28 -2.41 -0.90
C PRO A 97 -10.80 -2.43 -0.69
N SER A 98 -11.47 -3.41 -1.32
CA SER A 98 -12.88 -3.69 -1.05
C SER A 98 -13.07 -4.33 0.33
N ALA A 99 -14.32 -4.41 0.79
CA ALA A 99 -14.64 -5.10 2.05
C ALA A 99 -14.22 -6.58 1.98
N GLU A 100 -14.42 -7.23 0.83
CA GLU A 100 -14.06 -8.63 0.59
C GLU A 100 -12.54 -8.82 0.66
N THR A 101 -11.75 -7.91 0.09
CA THR A 101 -10.29 -7.96 0.16
C THR A 101 -9.76 -7.69 1.58
N ILE A 102 -10.39 -6.78 2.33
CA ILE A 102 -10.07 -6.58 3.75
C ILE A 102 -10.37 -7.85 4.55
N LYS A 103 -11.53 -8.47 4.32
CA LYS A 103 -11.90 -9.73 4.95
C LYS A 103 -10.87 -10.81 4.64
N LEU A 104 -10.44 -10.93 3.39
CA LEU A 104 -9.41 -11.87 2.97
C LEU A 104 -8.08 -11.66 3.72
N ALA A 105 -7.67 -10.40 3.95
CA ALA A 105 -6.49 -10.11 4.75
C ALA A 105 -6.66 -10.58 6.21
N TYR A 106 -7.78 -10.25 6.86
CA TYR A 106 -8.05 -10.70 8.22
C TYR A 106 -8.16 -12.23 8.35
N ASP A 107 -8.88 -12.89 7.45
CA ASP A 107 -9.04 -14.34 7.42
C ASP A 107 -7.68 -15.04 7.18
N SER A 108 -6.71 -14.35 6.58
CA SER A 108 -5.33 -14.81 6.41
C SER A 108 -4.37 -14.34 7.50
N GLY A 109 -4.88 -13.80 8.61
CA GLY A 109 -4.10 -13.39 9.78
C GLY A 109 -3.29 -12.10 9.57
N LEU A 110 -3.64 -11.29 8.56
CA LEU A 110 -2.97 -10.05 8.24
C LEU A 110 -3.79 -8.84 8.72
N PRO A 111 -3.38 -8.16 9.81
CA PRO A 111 -3.78 -6.78 10.00
C PRO A 111 -3.29 -5.93 8.83
N ASN A 112 -3.97 -4.81 8.59
CA ASN A 112 -3.80 -4.04 7.37
C ASN A 112 -3.69 -2.53 7.65
N VAL A 113 -2.85 -1.84 6.88
CA VAL A 113 -2.61 -0.40 7.00
C VAL A 113 -2.38 0.26 5.63
N ASN A 114 -2.37 1.59 5.62
CA ASN A 114 -2.24 2.53 4.48
C ASN A 114 -3.57 3.01 3.92
N GLY A 115 -3.52 4.17 3.27
CA GLY A 115 -4.66 4.86 2.70
C GLY A 115 -4.93 6.16 3.44
N GLY A 116 -5.87 6.92 2.88
CA GLY A 116 -6.12 8.30 3.28
C GLY A 116 -5.20 9.28 2.55
N ASN A 117 -5.59 10.55 2.54
CA ASN A 117 -4.82 11.60 1.89
C ASN A 117 -4.98 12.95 2.59
N THR A 118 -4.70 12.95 3.90
CA THR A 118 -4.78 14.13 4.76
C THR A 118 -3.70 15.13 4.40
N VAL A 119 -4.15 16.32 4.01
CA VAL A 119 -3.30 17.49 3.77
C VAL A 119 -4.04 18.71 4.30
N LEU A 120 -3.56 19.26 5.41
CA LEU A 120 -4.05 20.52 5.98
C LEU A 120 -2.87 21.46 6.10
N THR A 121 -2.99 22.64 5.53
CA THR A 121 -1.95 23.67 5.62
C THR A 121 -2.60 24.98 6.05
N ASN A 122 -1.81 25.94 6.50
CA ASN A 122 -2.32 27.27 6.82
C ASN A 122 -3.00 27.95 5.61
N ALA A 123 -2.55 27.61 4.39
CA ALA A 123 -3.17 28.09 3.15
C ALA A 123 -4.50 27.38 2.83
N TYR A 124 -4.67 26.13 3.27
CA TYR A 124 -5.86 25.31 3.05
C TYR A 124 -6.29 24.61 4.35
N PRO A 125 -6.79 25.34 5.37
CA PRO A 125 -7.05 24.81 6.71
C PRO A 125 -8.46 24.21 6.82
N SER A 126 -8.85 23.36 5.87
CA SER A 126 -10.20 22.79 5.83
C SER A 126 -10.22 21.36 6.36
N LEU A 127 -11.14 21.08 7.29
CA LEU A 127 -11.42 19.72 7.75
C LEU A 127 -11.93 18.79 6.65
N THR A 128 -12.39 19.32 5.51
CA THR A 128 -12.73 18.48 4.34
C THR A 128 -11.52 17.77 3.75
N GLY A 129 -10.30 18.24 4.06
CA GLY A 129 -9.05 17.57 3.72
C GLY A 129 -8.61 16.51 4.73
N LEU A 130 -9.33 16.34 5.85
CA LEU A 130 -8.99 15.38 6.91
C LEU A 130 -9.58 14.01 6.60
N TYR A 131 -8.72 12.99 6.45
CA TYR A 131 -9.16 11.61 6.36
C TYR A 131 -9.29 10.97 7.75
N PRO A 132 -10.25 10.05 7.94
CA PRO A 132 -10.39 9.35 9.21
C PRO A 132 -9.18 8.46 9.48
N LEU A 133 -8.95 8.07 10.73
CA LEU A 133 -7.90 7.08 11.05
C LEU A 133 -8.33 5.65 10.69
N ILE A 134 -9.63 5.38 10.71
CA ILE A 134 -10.21 4.03 10.55
C ILE A 134 -11.41 4.12 9.61
N ARG A 135 -11.46 3.22 8.62
CA ARG A 135 -12.64 2.98 7.78
C ARG A 135 -13.25 1.61 8.14
N PRO A 136 -14.40 1.58 8.83
CA PRO A 136 -15.14 0.33 9.03
C PRO A 136 -15.71 -0.20 7.72
N THR A 137 -15.61 -1.50 7.50
CA THR A 137 -16.24 -2.20 6.37
C THR A 137 -16.91 -3.49 6.86
N ALA A 138 -17.78 -4.08 6.03
CA ALA A 138 -18.38 -5.38 6.34
C ALA A 138 -17.34 -6.51 6.48
N GLY A 139 -16.14 -6.32 5.92
CA GLY A 139 -15.04 -7.30 6.02
C GLY A 139 -14.07 -7.08 7.17
N GLY A 140 -14.22 -5.99 7.94
CA GLY A 140 -13.33 -5.62 9.04
C GLY A 140 -12.90 -4.16 9.00
N LEU A 141 -11.98 -3.80 9.89
CA LEU A 141 -11.45 -2.44 9.99
C LEU A 141 -10.31 -2.24 8.99
N HIS A 142 -10.30 -1.08 8.35
CA HIS A 142 -9.17 -0.64 7.56
C HIS A 142 -8.51 0.53 8.28
N PHE A 143 -7.28 0.34 8.71
CA PHE A 143 -6.50 1.39 9.37
C PHE A 143 -5.77 2.22 8.33
N TYR A 144 -5.95 3.54 8.38
CA TYR A 144 -5.22 4.45 7.51
C TYR A 144 -3.90 4.86 8.15
N ALA A 145 -2.95 5.21 7.28
CA ALA A 145 -1.83 6.07 7.62
C ALA A 145 -2.15 7.41 6.94
N PRO A 146 -3.07 8.22 7.51
CA PRO A 146 -3.84 9.19 6.75
C PRO A 146 -2.99 10.34 6.21
N VAL A 147 -1.81 10.60 6.78
CA VAL A 147 -0.79 11.48 6.20
C VAL A 147 0.20 10.59 5.45
N ILE A 148 0.04 10.47 4.13
CA ILE A 148 0.70 9.43 3.34
C ILE A 148 2.10 9.80 2.87
N ASN A 149 2.19 10.59 1.81
CA ASN A 149 3.36 10.72 0.96
C ASN A 149 3.72 12.19 0.80
N GLU A 150 4.98 12.45 0.44
CA GLU A 150 5.44 13.80 0.13
C GLU A 150 4.78 14.37 -1.14
N ASN A 151 4.34 13.50 -2.07
CA ASN A 151 3.96 13.89 -3.42
C ASN A 151 2.76 14.86 -3.47
N VAL A 152 1.89 14.79 -2.46
CA VAL A 152 0.74 15.70 -2.32
C VAL A 152 1.14 17.11 -1.87
N TYR A 153 2.36 17.26 -1.38
CA TYR A 153 2.97 18.55 -1.04
C TYR A 153 3.91 19.06 -2.14
N THR A 154 4.53 18.18 -2.93
CA THR A 154 5.58 18.54 -3.90
C THR A 154 5.19 18.38 -5.37
N ASN A 155 3.99 17.86 -5.64
CA ASN A 155 3.51 17.46 -6.96
C ASN A 155 4.46 16.48 -7.65
N LEU A 156 4.75 15.34 -7.00
CA LEU A 156 5.73 14.35 -7.50
C LEU A 156 7.11 14.97 -7.78
N TRP A 157 7.58 15.84 -6.89
CA TRP A 157 8.81 16.61 -7.06
C TRP A 157 8.86 17.48 -8.34
N THR A 158 7.74 17.87 -8.91
CA THR A 158 7.72 18.86 -10.02
C THR A 158 7.58 20.30 -9.52
N GLY A 159 7.40 20.48 -8.21
CA GLY A 159 7.35 21.77 -7.56
C GLY A 159 6.04 21.98 -6.78
N PRO A 160 6.08 22.70 -5.66
CA PRO A 160 7.26 23.33 -5.06
C PRO A 160 8.20 22.29 -4.40
N TYR A 161 9.51 22.34 -4.69
CA TYR A 161 10.50 21.39 -4.15
C TYR A 161 10.66 21.46 -2.62
N TYR A 162 10.29 22.59 -2.02
CA TYR A 162 10.25 22.75 -0.56
C TYR A 162 8.92 22.30 0.06
N GLY A 163 7.95 21.87 -0.75
CA GLY A 163 6.55 21.67 -0.36
C GLY A 163 6.38 20.72 0.82
N PHE A 164 7.24 19.69 0.94
CA PHE A 164 7.14 18.70 2.02
C PHE A 164 7.24 19.31 3.43
N ARG A 165 7.78 20.53 3.59
CA ARG A 165 7.71 21.28 4.86
C ARG A 165 6.28 21.44 5.39
N GLY A 166 5.29 21.49 4.50
CA GLY A 166 3.87 21.65 4.84
C GLY A 166 3.32 20.51 5.68
N VAL A 167 3.97 19.34 5.71
CA VAL A 167 3.58 18.23 6.60
C VAL A 167 3.61 18.63 8.08
N GLN A 168 4.48 19.58 8.46
CA GLN A 168 4.52 20.10 9.83
C GLN A 168 3.25 20.86 10.19
N GLU A 169 2.65 21.56 9.23
CA GLU A 169 1.37 22.24 9.41
C GLU A 169 0.24 21.21 9.53
N THR A 170 0.25 20.16 8.69
CA THR A 170 -0.72 19.06 8.76
C THR A 170 -0.71 18.37 10.12
N PHE A 171 0.44 18.26 10.79
CA PHE A 171 0.51 17.68 12.14
C PHE A 171 0.12 18.65 13.26
N ALA A 172 0.17 19.96 13.00
CA ALA A 172 -0.14 20.98 14.00
C ALA A 172 -1.63 21.40 14.00
N LEU A 173 -2.34 21.16 12.90
CA LEU A 173 -3.76 21.47 12.69
C LEU A 173 -4.63 20.22 12.92
#